data_AF-A0A344R1G3-F1
#
_entry.id   AF-A0A344R1G3-F1
#
_cell.length_a   1.000
_cell.length_b   1.000
_cell.length_c   1.000
_cell.angle_alpha   90.00
_cell.angle_beta   90.00
_cell.angle_gamma   90.00
#
_symmetry.space_group_name_H-M   'P 1'
#
loop_
_entity.id
_entity.type
_entity.pdbx_description
1 polymer ?
#
loop_
_entity_poly.entity_id
_entity_poly.type
_entity_poly.pdbx_seq_one_letter_code
_entity_poly.pdbx_strand_id
1 'polypeptide(L)'
;MLTRDFLVNADCKTAFGAIEESLLWSAEQRAVSLAATLACRPNDGAVWIFGYGSLMWNPALVYEESCTGTLEGWHRAFCLRLTAGRGTACQPGRMLALKEGGRTTGVAYRLPESTLEEELTLLWKREMITGCYLPTWCSLTLDNGRMVNALVFIMDPRHPLYESDTHALTIAPLIAAASGPLGTNAQYLFLLDQELRKLGMHDTCLDDLVASVKALLGVKEEQAIANLS
;
A
#
# COMPACT_ATOMS: atom_id res chain seq x y z
N MET A 1 -4.42 -10.87 8.10
CA MET A 1 -3.92 -9.47 7.98
C MET A 1 -2.59 -9.37 8.72
N LEU A 2 -1.68 -8.48 8.30
CA LEU A 2 -0.45 -8.21 9.03
C LEU A 2 -0.78 -7.34 10.25
N THR A 3 -0.64 -7.88 11.46
CA THR A 3 -0.88 -7.14 12.69
C THR A 3 0.39 -6.45 13.17
N ARG A 4 0.26 -5.43 14.01
CA ARG A 4 1.42 -4.80 14.67
C ARG A 4 2.24 -5.84 15.45
N ASP A 5 1.58 -6.69 16.24
CA ASP A 5 2.24 -7.75 17.00
C ASP A 5 3.05 -8.69 16.11
N PHE A 6 2.53 -9.00 14.91
CA PHE A 6 3.28 -9.78 13.92
C PHE A 6 4.51 -9.02 13.41
N LEU A 7 4.37 -7.74 13.08
CA LEU A 7 5.49 -6.90 12.62
C LEU A 7 6.57 -6.75 13.69
N VAL A 8 6.20 -6.71 14.97
CA VAL A 8 7.15 -6.66 16.09
C VAL A 8 7.87 -8.01 16.25
N ASN A 9 7.12 -9.12 16.29
CA ASN A 9 7.64 -10.39 16.81
C ASN A 9 8.08 -11.40 15.74
N ALA A 10 7.62 -11.27 14.49
CA ALA A 10 7.82 -12.30 13.46
C ALA A 10 8.66 -11.80 12.28
N ASP A 11 9.36 -12.71 11.62
CA ASP A 11 10.00 -12.42 10.33
C ASP A 11 8.92 -12.34 9.24
N CYS A 12 8.87 -11.23 8.49
CA CYS A 12 7.93 -11.04 7.40
C CYS A 12 8.03 -12.15 6.35
N LYS A 13 9.18 -12.81 6.18
CA LYS A 13 9.32 -13.99 5.30
C LYS A 13 8.25 -15.05 5.59
N THR A 14 7.88 -15.22 6.87
CA THR A 14 6.91 -16.23 7.28
C THR A 14 5.46 -15.91 6.87
N ALA A 15 5.09 -14.63 6.78
CA ALA A 15 3.73 -14.22 6.42
C ALA A 15 3.49 -14.11 4.91
N PHE A 16 4.52 -13.75 4.14
CA PHE A 16 4.37 -13.52 2.71
C PHE A 16 4.62 -14.76 1.85
N GLY A 17 5.08 -15.87 2.44
CA GLY A 17 5.40 -17.10 1.71
C GLY A 17 6.75 -16.99 0.98
N ALA A 18 6.90 -17.76 -0.10
CA ALA A 18 8.15 -17.81 -0.86
C ALA A 18 8.37 -16.52 -1.67
N ILE A 19 9.10 -15.57 -1.10
CA ILE A 19 9.64 -14.41 -1.83
C ILE A 19 10.99 -14.81 -2.41
N GLU A 20 11.29 -14.37 -3.64
CA GLU A 20 12.59 -14.55 -4.26
C GLU A 20 13.68 -13.89 -3.40
N GLU A 21 14.71 -14.66 -3.03
CA GLU A 21 15.76 -14.18 -2.11
C GLU A 21 16.52 -12.96 -2.64
N SER A 22 16.68 -12.87 -3.97
CA SER A 22 17.33 -11.74 -4.64
C SER A 22 16.60 -10.41 -4.43
N LEU A 23 15.29 -10.45 -4.18
CA LEU A 23 14.44 -9.28 -3.97
C LEU A 23 14.34 -8.92 -2.49
N LEU A 24 14.60 -9.85 -1.57
CA LEU A 24 14.43 -9.62 -0.14
C LEU A 24 15.47 -8.65 0.40
N TRP A 25 15.01 -7.53 0.92
CA TRP A 25 15.90 -6.60 1.63
C TRP A 25 16.26 -7.14 3.00
N SER A 26 17.54 -7.01 3.37
CA SER A 26 18.03 -7.27 4.71
C SER A 26 17.54 -6.21 5.71
N ALA A 27 17.65 -6.50 7.01
CA ALA A 27 17.36 -5.50 8.04
C ALA A 27 18.27 -4.26 7.92
N GLU A 28 19.53 -4.48 7.55
CA GLU A 28 20.50 -3.40 7.32
C GLU A 28 20.12 -2.54 6.11
N GLN A 29 19.72 -3.13 4.98
CA GLN A 29 19.27 -2.38 3.80
C GLN A 29 18.05 -1.51 4.13
N ARG A 30 17.10 -2.03 4.90
CA ARG A 30 15.95 -1.25 5.37
C ARG A 30 16.38 -0.12 6.30
N ALA A 31 17.28 -0.37 7.24
CA ALA A 31 17.78 0.65 8.16
C ALA A 31 18.54 1.78 7.42
N VAL A 32 19.38 1.44 6.44
CA VAL A 32 20.08 2.42 5.59
C VAL A 32 19.10 3.26 4.78
N SER A 33 18.08 2.62 4.18
CA SER A 33 17.02 3.33 3.45
C SER A 33 16.23 4.28 4.36
N LEU A 34 15.88 3.84 5.57
CA LEU A 34 15.18 4.67 6.55
C LEU A 34 16.04 5.88 6.96
N ALA A 35 17.29 5.65 7.33
CA ALA A 35 18.22 6.72 7.72
C ALA A 35 18.42 7.73 6.58
N ALA A 36 18.61 7.27 5.34
CA ALA A 36 18.74 8.15 4.18
C ALA A 36 17.47 8.97 3.93
N THR A 37 16.30 8.36 4.10
CA THR A 37 15.01 9.05 3.94
C THR A 37 14.83 10.13 5.00
N LEU A 38 15.15 9.83 6.26
CA LEU A 38 15.07 10.78 7.37
C LEU A 38 16.09 11.91 7.25
N ALA A 39 17.27 11.66 6.71
CA ALA A 39 18.27 12.69 6.44
C ALA A 39 17.77 13.75 5.43
N CYS A 40 16.78 13.39 4.60
CA CYS A 40 16.12 14.30 3.65
C CYS A 40 14.79 14.85 4.19
N ARG A 41 14.46 14.68 5.47
CA ARG A 41 13.22 15.18 6.09
C ARG A 41 13.11 16.70 5.87
N PRO A 42 12.06 17.19 5.21
CA PRO A 42 11.88 18.61 4.97
C PRO A 42 11.42 19.32 6.25
N ASN A 43 12.28 20.19 6.77
CA ASN A 43 12.13 20.91 8.03
C ASN A 43 12.11 19.98 9.26
N ASP A 44 12.33 20.51 10.46
CA ASP A 44 12.17 19.77 11.73
C ASP A 44 10.68 19.57 12.12
N GLY A 45 9.77 19.62 11.13
CA GLY A 45 8.32 19.51 11.32
C GLY A 45 7.87 18.06 11.50
N ALA A 46 6.73 17.84 12.15
CA ALA A 46 6.20 16.50 12.47
C ALA A 46 6.18 15.55 11.26
N VAL A 47 6.47 14.27 11.49
CA VAL A 47 6.41 13.23 10.44
C VAL A 47 4.98 12.76 10.23
N TRP A 48 4.55 12.82 8.98
CA TRP A 48 3.29 12.26 8.52
C TRP A 48 3.53 11.08 7.59
N ILE A 49 2.70 10.04 7.68
CA ILE A 49 2.67 8.92 6.73
C ILE A 49 1.40 9.03 5.90
N PHE A 50 1.50 9.03 4.57
CA PHE A 50 0.33 9.01 3.70
C PHE A 50 -0.02 7.57 3.28
N GLY A 51 -1.15 7.08 3.77
CA GLY A 51 -1.74 5.82 3.39
C GLY A 51 -2.72 5.99 2.24
N TYR A 52 -2.41 5.39 1.08
CA TYR A 52 -3.28 5.35 -0.09
C TYR A 52 -3.84 3.94 -0.41
N GLY A 53 -3.39 2.94 0.35
CA GLY A 53 -3.77 1.53 0.21
C GLY A 53 -4.12 0.91 1.56
N SER A 54 -3.53 -0.26 1.87
CA SER A 54 -3.84 -0.98 3.12
C SER A 54 -3.60 -0.24 4.42
N LEU A 55 -2.78 0.81 4.41
CA LEU A 55 -2.59 1.68 5.56
C LEU A 55 -3.87 2.45 5.94
N MET A 56 -4.86 2.56 5.05
CA MET A 56 -6.13 3.23 5.36
C MET A 56 -7.01 2.41 6.32
N TRP A 57 -7.12 1.09 6.13
CA TRP A 57 -7.90 0.22 7.02
C TRP A 57 -7.05 -0.55 8.05
N ASN A 58 -5.75 -0.67 7.79
CA ASN A 58 -4.81 -1.34 8.68
C ASN A 58 -3.50 -0.53 8.75
N PRO A 59 -3.44 0.56 9.55
CA PRO A 59 -2.23 1.39 9.69
C PRO A 59 -1.08 0.60 10.33
N ALA A 60 -1.39 -0.26 11.31
CA ALA A 60 -0.43 -1.02 12.11
C ALA A 60 0.70 -0.16 12.74
N LEU A 61 0.41 1.10 13.02
CA LEU A 61 1.31 2.10 13.61
C LEU A 61 0.59 2.87 14.72
N VAL A 62 1.36 3.44 15.66
CA VAL A 62 0.88 4.42 16.64
C VAL A 62 0.91 5.81 16.00
N TYR A 63 -0.20 6.54 16.13
CA TYR A 63 -0.32 7.90 15.61
C TYR A 63 -1.08 8.80 16.60
N GLU A 64 -0.75 10.09 16.60
CA GLU A 64 -1.38 11.10 17.45
C GLU A 64 -2.55 11.79 16.77
N GLU A 65 -2.52 11.83 15.44
CA GLU A 65 -3.52 12.51 14.61
C GLU A 65 -3.69 11.73 13.30
N SER A 66 -4.92 11.65 12.79
CA SER A 66 -5.17 11.21 11.43
C SER A 66 -6.09 12.19 10.72
N CYS A 67 -5.85 12.42 9.44
CA CYS A 67 -6.64 13.32 8.62
C CYS A 67 -6.65 12.85 7.18
N THR A 68 -7.80 12.86 6.52
CA THR A 68 -7.88 12.62 5.08
C THR A 68 -7.21 13.76 4.31
N GLY A 69 -6.69 13.45 3.13
CA GLY A 69 -6.03 14.43 2.29
C GLY A 69 -5.83 13.99 0.86
N THR A 70 -5.39 14.94 0.05
CA THR A 70 -5.11 14.77 -1.38
C THR A 70 -3.64 15.00 -1.68
N LEU A 71 -3.05 14.02 -2.35
CA LEU A 71 -1.70 14.05 -2.90
C LEU A 71 -1.77 14.33 -4.40
N GLU A 72 -1.20 15.45 -4.83
CA GLU A 72 -1.12 15.84 -6.23
C GLU A 72 0.11 15.22 -6.92
N GLY A 73 0.01 14.98 -8.22
CA GLY A 73 1.09 14.43 -9.03
C GLY A 73 1.26 12.91 -8.94
N TRP A 74 0.35 12.21 -8.25
CA TRP A 74 0.39 10.77 -8.07
C TRP A 74 -1.00 10.15 -8.15
N HIS A 75 -1.15 9.02 -8.85
CA HIS A 75 -2.39 8.26 -8.92
C HIS A 75 -2.18 6.82 -8.46
N ARG A 76 -3.23 6.23 -7.89
CA ARG A 76 -3.29 4.80 -7.57
C ARG A 76 -3.22 3.95 -8.82
N ALA A 77 -2.36 2.94 -8.79
CA ALA A 77 -2.26 1.98 -9.88
C ALA A 77 -1.85 0.59 -9.38
N PHE A 78 -2.47 -0.44 -9.94
CA PHE A 78 -2.12 -1.84 -9.68
C PHE A 78 -0.95 -2.25 -10.59
N CYS A 79 0.22 -1.65 -10.35
CA CYS A 79 1.41 -1.75 -11.22
C CYS A 79 2.57 -2.55 -10.63
N LEU A 80 2.39 -3.16 -9.46
CA LEU A 80 3.38 -4.04 -8.85
C LEU A 80 3.01 -5.50 -9.10
N ARG A 81 3.89 -6.28 -9.71
CA ARG A 81 3.73 -7.73 -9.85
C ARG A 81 3.74 -8.38 -8.48
N LEU A 82 2.62 -9.02 -8.11
CA LEU A 82 2.47 -9.61 -6.79
C LEU A 82 2.79 -11.10 -6.80
N THR A 83 4.02 -11.46 -6.45
CA THR A 83 4.51 -12.85 -6.44
C THR A 83 4.48 -13.51 -5.06
N ALA A 84 4.02 -12.80 -4.02
CA ALA A 84 3.98 -13.24 -2.64
C ALA A 84 2.80 -12.62 -1.87
N GLY A 85 2.50 -13.12 -0.68
CA GLY A 85 1.43 -12.63 0.19
C GLY A 85 0.04 -13.00 -0.33
N ARG A 86 -0.48 -12.28 -1.32
CA ARG A 86 -1.80 -12.55 -1.94
C ARG A 86 -1.71 -13.10 -3.37
N GLY A 87 -0.50 -13.48 -3.76
CA GLY A 87 -0.20 -14.18 -5.00
C GLY A 87 0.97 -15.12 -4.78
N THR A 88 1.39 -15.80 -5.84
CA THR A 88 2.56 -16.68 -5.85
C THR A 88 3.39 -16.44 -7.11
N ALA A 89 4.61 -16.97 -7.16
CA ALA A 89 5.42 -16.92 -8.39
C ALA A 89 4.71 -17.58 -9.59
N CYS A 90 4.00 -18.69 -9.37
CA CYS A 90 3.26 -19.42 -10.42
C CYS A 90 1.93 -18.75 -10.79
N GLN A 91 1.28 -18.09 -9.85
CA GLN A 91 0.01 -17.39 -10.05
C GLN A 91 0.11 -15.96 -9.48
N PRO A 92 0.84 -15.08 -10.20
CA PRO A 92 1.08 -13.73 -9.73
C PRO A 92 -0.18 -12.88 -9.85
N GLY A 93 -0.32 -11.96 -8.91
CA GLY A 93 -1.35 -10.93 -8.94
C GLY A 93 -0.81 -9.58 -9.38
N ARG A 94 -1.57 -8.54 -9.06
CA ARG A 94 -1.20 -7.14 -9.17
C ARG A 94 -1.46 -6.45 -7.83
N MET A 95 -0.50 -5.67 -7.38
CA MET A 95 -0.57 -4.94 -6.13
C MET A 95 -0.56 -3.44 -6.38
N LEU A 96 -1.27 -2.73 -5.52
CA LEU A 96 -1.38 -1.28 -5.56
C LEU A 96 -0.05 -0.60 -5.22
N ALA A 97 0.29 0.43 -5.99
CA ALA A 97 1.31 1.41 -5.69
C ALA A 97 0.84 2.80 -6.20
N LEU A 98 1.70 3.80 -6.09
CA LEU A 98 1.50 5.10 -6.75
C LEU A 98 2.39 5.24 -7.98
N LYS A 99 1.79 5.71 -9.08
CA LYS A 99 2.47 6.13 -10.31
C LYS A 99 2.37 7.65 -10.46
N GLU A 100 3.35 8.24 -11.13
CA GLU A 100 3.39 9.67 -11.40
C GLU A 100 2.20 10.12 -12.25
N GLY A 101 1.74 11.34 -12.01
CA GLY A 101 0.61 12.00 -12.67
C GLY A 101 -0.71 11.85 -11.91
N GLY A 102 -1.65 12.75 -12.22
CA GLY A 102 -2.98 12.77 -11.61
C GLY A 102 -2.97 13.21 -10.15
N ARG A 103 -3.90 12.68 -9.36
CA ARG A 103 -4.04 12.94 -7.93
C ARG A 103 -4.60 11.71 -7.21
N THR A 104 -4.31 11.59 -5.92
CA THR A 104 -4.77 10.48 -5.07
C THR A 104 -5.27 11.01 -3.75
N THR A 105 -6.41 10.48 -3.29
CA THR A 105 -6.88 10.68 -1.92
C THR A 105 -6.49 9.53 -1.01
N GLY A 106 -6.27 9.83 0.26
CA GLY A 106 -5.90 8.84 1.27
C GLY A 106 -5.96 9.41 2.68
N VAL A 107 -5.34 8.71 3.62
CA VAL A 107 -5.30 9.10 5.04
C VAL A 107 -3.86 9.41 5.44
N ALA A 108 -3.66 10.58 6.03
CA ALA A 108 -2.40 10.99 6.64
C ALA A 108 -2.40 10.65 8.13
N TYR A 109 -1.31 10.05 8.63
CA TYR A 109 -1.12 9.72 10.03
C TYR A 109 0.08 10.47 10.59
N ARG A 110 -0.11 11.27 11.64
CA ARG A 110 0.98 11.98 12.34
C ARG A 110 1.60 11.07 13.40
N LEU A 111 2.89 10.79 13.26
CA LEU A 111 3.60 9.95 14.23
C LEU A 111 4.00 10.75 15.49
N PRO A 112 3.99 10.13 16.68
CA PRO A 112 4.59 10.71 17.88
C PRO A 112 6.10 10.81 17.72
N GLU A 113 6.71 11.94 18.08
CA GLU A 113 8.17 12.09 17.99
C GLU A 113 8.90 11.14 18.97
N SER A 114 8.27 10.82 20.11
CA SER A 114 8.82 9.93 21.14
C SER A 114 8.98 8.47 20.70
N THR A 115 8.19 8.01 19.72
CA THR A 115 8.24 6.63 19.20
C THR A 115 8.56 6.60 17.71
N LEU A 116 9.00 7.73 17.13
CA LEU A 116 9.12 7.91 15.69
C LEU A 116 9.98 6.83 15.02
N GLU A 117 11.18 6.59 15.54
CA GLU A 117 12.13 5.63 14.97
C GLU A 117 11.60 4.19 15.03
N GLU A 118 10.92 3.82 16.13
CA GLU A 118 10.29 2.51 16.29
C GLU A 118 9.17 2.30 15.27
N GLU A 119 8.25 3.27 15.15
CA GLU A 119 7.14 3.21 14.21
C GLU A 119 7.61 3.14 12.76
N LEU A 120 8.61 3.94 12.39
CA LEU A 120 9.18 3.91 11.05
C LEU A 120 9.93 2.61 10.76
N THR A 121 10.61 2.02 11.76
CA THR A 121 11.26 0.73 11.61
C THR A 121 10.25 -0.38 11.31
N LEU A 122 9.11 -0.40 12.02
CA LEU A 122 8.02 -1.33 11.76
C LEU A 122 7.38 -1.09 10.38
N LEU A 123 7.19 0.17 10.00
CA LEU A 123 6.65 0.54 8.70
C LEU A 123 7.58 0.12 7.55
N TRP A 124 8.89 0.32 7.69
CA TRP A 124 9.88 -0.17 6.71
C TRP A 124 9.87 -1.68 6.60
N LYS A 125 9.76 -2.38 7.74
CA LYS A 125 9.64 -3.84 7.74
C LYS A 125 8.40 -4.32 6.99
N ARG A 126 7.33 -3.54 6.99
CA ARG A 126 6.08 -3.83 6.26
C ARG A 126 6.14 -3.47 4.78
N GLU A 127 6.56 -2.26 4.43
CA GLU A 127 6.46 -1.72 3.07
C GLU A 127 7.73 -1.99 2.24
N MET A 128 8.91 -2.00 2.87
CA MET A 128 10.21 -2.12 2.20
C MET A 128 10.78 -3.55 2.26
N ILE A 129 9.92 -4.57 2.18
CA ILE A 129 10.32 -5.99 2.21
C ILE A 129 11.16 -6.34 0.98
N THR A 130 10.72 -5.86 -0.20
CA THR A 130 11.38 -6.14 -1.48
C THR A 130 12.07 -4.92 -2.08
N GLY A 131 11.95 -3.75 -1.45
CA GLY A 131 12.44 -2.50 -2.04
C GLY A 131 11.69 -2.04 -3.29
N CYS A 132 10.44 -2.49 -3.48
CA CYS A 132 9.63 -2.11 -4.63
C CYS A 132 9.15 -0.65 -4.60
N TYR A 133 9.24 0.00 -3.44
CA TYR A 133 8.85 1.40 -3.26
C TYR A 133 10.05 2.33 -3.07
N LEU A 134 9.87 3.59 -3.43
CA LEU A 134 10.73 4.70 -3.06
C LEU A 134 10.03 5.52 -1.95
N PRO A 135 10.55 5.52 -0.70
CA PRO A 135 10.07 6.42 0.33
C PRO A 135 10.38 7.87 -0.09
N THR A 136 9.33 8.68 -0.27
CA THR A 136 9.44 10.03 -0.85
C THR A 136 8.70 11.04 0.02
N TRP A 137 9.35 12.17 0.30
CA TRP A 137 8.70 13.30 0.97
C TRP A 137 7.88 14.10 -0.03
N CYS A 138 6.57 14.14 0.20
CA CYS A 138 5.63 14.86 -0.65
C CYS A 138 4.88 15.93 0.14
N SER A 139 4.59 17.05 -0.51
CA SER A 139 3.62 18.01 0.02
C SER A 139 2.20 17.44 -0.12
N LEU A 140 1.48 17.37 0.98
CA LEU A 140 0.14 16.82 1.08
C LEU A 140 -0.82 17.90 1.56
N THR A 141 -1.97 18.06 0.88
CA THR A 141 -3.05 18.93 1.33
C THR A 141 -4.05 18.12 2.12
N LEU A 142 -4.19 18.42 3.42
CA LEU A 142 -5.18 17.80 4.29
C LEU A 142 -6.56 18.44 4.06
N ASP A 143 -7.63 17.69 4.32
CA ASP A 143 -9.01 18.15 4.12
C ASP A 143 -9.41 19.28 5.08
N ASN A 144 -8.66 19.48 6.17
CA ASN A 144 -8.78 20.62 7.08
C ASN A 144 -8.06 21.90 6.57
N GLY A 145 -7.48 21.87 5.37
CA GLY A 145 -6.81 22.99 4.71
C GLY A 145 -5.32 23.15 5.06
N ARG A 146 -4.76 22.32 5.95
CA ARG A 146 -3.32 22.33 6.25
C ARG A 146 -2.52 21.70 5.13
N MET A 147 -1.36 22.28 4.82
CA MET A 147 -0.33 21.62 4.03
C MET A 147 0.72 21.01 4.96
N VAL A 148 1.05 19.73 4.75
CA VAL A 148 2.04 19.00 5.53
C VAL A 148 3.03 18.29 4.60
N ASN A 149 4.22 17.99 5.10
CA ASN A 149 5.13 17.07 4.42
C ASN A 149 4.84 15.65 4.93
N ALA A 150 4.46 14.77 4.01
CA ALA A 150 4.18 13.38 4.31
C ALA A 150 5.17 12.47 3.59
N LEU A 151 5.58 11.42 4.27
CA LEU A 151 6.29 10.31 3.67
C LEU A 151 5.29 9.43 2.92
N VAL A 152 5.62 9.15 1.66
CA VAL A 152 4.81 8.38 0.73
C VAL A 152 5.68 7.30 0.09
N PHE A 153 5.21 6.06 0.07
CA PHE A 153 5.87 4.97 -0.62
C PHE A 153 5.36 4.91 -2.06
N ILE A 154 6.10 5.48 -3.01
CA ILE A 154 5.73 5.47 -4.45
C ILE A 154 6.39 4.27 -5.15
N MET A 155 5.89 3.85 -6.32
CA MET A 155 6.50 2.75 -7.07
C MET A 155 7.91 3.13 -7.59
N ASP A 156 8.92 2.27 -7.44
CA ASP A 156 10.18 2.41 -8.20
C ASP A 156 9.99 1.84 -9.63
N PRO A 157 9.96 2.68 -10.68
CA PRO A 157 9.77 2.19 -12.06
C PRO A 157 10.95 1.35 -12.57
N ARG A 158 12.08 1.30 -11.87
CA ARG A 158 13.25 0.48 -12.21
C ARG A 158 13.23 -0.89 -11.52
N HIS A 159 12.31 -1.10 -10.60
CA HIS A 159 12.22 -2.36 -9.86
C HIS A 159 11.80 -3.51 -10.78
N PRO A 160 12.39 -4.73 -10.68
CA PRO A 160 12.07 -5.85 -11.58
C PRO A 160 10.61 -6.29 -11.58
N LEU A 161 9.88 -6.03 -10.49
CA LEU A 161 8.44 -6.30 -10.36
C LEU A 161 7.54 -5.15 -10.81
N TYR A 162 8.08 -4.06 -11.36
CA TYR A 162 7.27 -2.99 -11.94
C TYR A 162 6.66 -3.45 -13.27
N GLU A 163 5.35 -3.27 -13.43
CA GLU A 163 4.63 -3.50 -14.67
C GLU A 163 3.79 -2.26 -15.02
N SER A 164 4.13 -1.65 -16.16
CA SER A 164 3.56 -0.36 -16.57
C SER A 164 2.10 -0.46 -17.00
N ASP A 165 1.69 -1.60 -17.56
CA ASP A 165 0.32 -1.85 -17.99
C ASP A 165 -0.59 -2.09 -16.78
N THR A 166 -1.56 -1.20 -16.66
CA THR A 166 -2.49 -1.08 -15.54
C THR A 166 -3.95 -1.09 -16.02
N HIS A 167 -4.18 -1.38 -17.30
CA HIS A 167 -5.53 -1.43 -17.86
C HIS A 167 -6.32 -2.58 -17.27
N ALA A 168 -7.57 -2.32 -16.86
CA ALA A 168 -8.42 -3.32 -16.20
C ALA A 168 -8.53 -4.64 -16.97
N LEU A 169 -8.59 -4.59 -18.30
CA LEU A 169 -8.60 -5.78 -19.16
C LEU A 169 -7.37 -6.68 -18.99
N THR A 170 -6.20 -6.10 -18.76
CA THR A 170 -4.95 -6.84 -18.54
C THR A 170 -4.86 -7.37 -17.11
N ILE A 171 -5.18 -6.52 -16.11
CA ILE A 171 -4.88 -6.82 -14.72
C ILE A 171 -6.01 -7.53 -13.98
N ALA A 172 -7.27 -7.40 -14.40
CA ALA A 172 -8.41 -8.02 -13.71
C ALA A 172 -8.33 -9.57 -13.71
N PRO A 173 -7.98 -10.27 -14.80
CA PRO A 173 -7.80 -11.72 -14.78
C PRO A 173 -6.73 -12.18 -13.80
N LEU A 174 -5.63 -11.43 -13.68
CA LEU A 174 -4.54 -11.73 -12.74
C LEU A 174 -5.00 -11.57 -11.29
N ILE A 175 -5.68 -10.46 -10.99
CA ILE A 175 -6.21 -10.18 -9.64
C ILE A 175 -7.30 -11.20 -9.26
N ALA A 176 -8.16 -11.58 -10.19
CA ALA A 176 -9.23 -12.56 -9.95
C ALA A 176 -8.66 -13.96 -9.65
N ALA A 177 -7.59 -14.37 -10.33
CA ALA A 177 -6.97 -15.67 -10.13
C ALA A 177 -6.06 -15.70 -8.88
N ALA A 178 -5.29 -14.64 -8.62
CA ALA A 178 -4.20 -14.68 -7.63
C ALA A 178 -4.67 -14.92 -6.18
N SER A 179 -3.99 -15.86 -5.52
CA SER A 179 -4.20 -16.22 -4.12
C SER A 179 -2.88 -16.62 -3.46
N GLY A 180 -2.74 -16.30 -2.17
CA GLY A 180 -1.57 -16.66 -1.37
C GLY A 180 -1.89 -16.74 0.13
N PRO A 181 -0.87 -16.89 0.99
CA PRO A 181 -1.05 -17.07 2.44
C PRO A 181 -1.84 -15.95 3.15
N LEU A 182 -1.86 -14.75 2.59
CA LEU A 182 -2.57 -13.58 3.15
C LEU A 182 -3.99 -13.41 2.59
N GLY A 183 -4.47 -14.38 1.81
CA GLY A 183 -5.78 -14.36 1.13
C GLY A 183 -5.66 -14.06 -0.37
N THR A 184 -6.78 -13.78 -1.01
CA THR A 184 -6.80 -13.50 -2.45
C THR A 184 -6.40 -12.07 -2.76
N ASN A 185 -5.91 -11.83 -3.98
CA ASN A 185 -5.65 -10.48 -4.46
C ASN A 185 -6.96 -9.69 -4.66
N ALA A 186 -8.02 -10.36 -5.11
CA ALA A 186 -9.36 -9.76 -5.22
C ALA A 186 -9.90 -9.25 -3.87
N GLN A 187 -9.67 -9.97 -2.77
CA GLN A 187 -10.03 -9.49 -1.43
C GLN A 187 -9.36 -8.15 -1.08
N TYR A 188 -8.09 -7.96 -1.47
CA TYR A 188 -7.42 -6.68 -1.27
C TYR A 188 -8.09 -5.55 -2.06
N LEU A 189 -8.41 -5.81 -3.33
CA LEU A 189 -9.07 -4.83 -4.20
C LEU A 189 -10.43 -4.41 -3.62
N PHE A 190 -11.22 -5.35 -3.12
CA PHE A 190 -12.54 -5.06 -2.56
C PHE A 190 -12.47 -4.35 -1.21
N LEU A 191 -11.49 -4.67 -0.35
CA LEU A 191 -11.25 -3.92 0.89
C LEU A 191 -10.83 -2.47 0.59
N LEU A 192 -10.02 -2.26 -0.45
CA LEU A 192 -9.64 -0.92 -0.89
C LEU A 192 -10.85 -0.11 -1.36
N ASP A 193 -11.68 -0.68 -2.24
CA ASP A 193 -12.92 -0.05 -2.71
C ASP A 193 -13.87 0.29 -1.55
N GLN A 194 -14.06 -0.63 -0.61
CA GLN A 194 -14.88 -0.43 0.58
C GLN A 194 -14.36 0.72 1.44
N GLU A 195 -13.05 0.75 1.73
CA GLU A 195 -12.47 1.80 2.59
C GLU A 195 -12.56 3.16 1.92
N LEU A 196 -12.38 3.24 0.59
CA LEU A 196 -12.56 4.50 -0.14
C LEU A 196 -13.98 5.01 -0.08
N ARG A 197 -14.97 4.15 -0.33
CA ARG A 197 -16.39 4.52 -0.22
C ARG A 197 -16.74 4.99 1.20
N LYS A 198 -16.24 4.30 2.23
CA LYS A 198 -16.44 4.68 3.63
C LYS A 198 -15.86 6.06 3.96
N LEU A 199 -14.73 6.41 3.34
CA LEU A 199 -14.08 7.71 3.49
C LEU A 199 -14.63 8.78 2.53
N GLY A 200 -15.65 8.47 1.72
CA GLY A 200 -16.21 9.41 0.73
C GLY A 200 -15.27 9.73 -0.43
N MET A 201 -14.31 8.85 -0.71
CA MET A 201 -13.32 8.99 -1.77
C MET A 201 -13.75 8.23 -3.02
N HIS A 202 -13.54 8.84 -4.19
CA HIS A 202 -13.89 8.26 -5.49
C HIS A 202 -12.64 8.08 -6.36
N ASP A 203 -12.58 6.93 -7.06
CA ASP A 203 -11.46 6.58 -7.94
C ASP A 203 -12.01 5.77 -9.13
N THR A 204 -12.24 6.46 -10.25
CA THR A 204 -12.92 5.88 -11.41
C THR A 204 -12.14 4.73 -12.03
N CYS A 205 -10.80 4.81 -12.03
CA CYS A 205 -9.95 3.73 -12.52
C CYS A 205 -10.07 2.48 -11.64
N LEU A 206 -10.23 2.67 -10.33
CA LEU A 206 -10.47 1.58 -9.41
C LEU A 206 -11.87 0.97 -9.59
N ASP A 207 -12.90 1.80 -9.80
CA ASP A 207 -14.28 1.36 -10.01
C ASP A 207 -14.37 0.40 -11.22
N ASP A 208 -13.74 0.74 -12.35
CA ASP A 208 -13.68 -0.10 -13.56
C ASP A 208 -12.99 -1.45 -13.30
N LEU A 209 -11.91 -1.42 -12.51
CA LEU A 209 -11.17 -2.62 -12.14
C LEU A 209 -12.00 -3.53 -11.22
N VAL A 210 -12.67 -2.96 -10.22
CA VAL A 210 -13.55 -3.67 -9.29
C VAL A 210 -14.68 -4.35 -10.05
N ALA A 211 -15.34 -3.63 -10.97
CA ALA A 211 -16.40 -4.18 -11.80
C ALA A 211 -15.89 -5.36 -12.66
N SER A 212 -14.74 -5.21 -13.29
CA SER A 212 -14.11 -6.25 -14.11
C SER A 212 -13.77 -7.51 -13.31
N VAL A 213 -13.20 -7.36 -12.11
CA VAL A 213 -12.86 -8.50 -11.24
C VAL A 213 -14.12 -9.18 -10.70
N LYS A 214 -15.16 -8.43 -10.30
CA LYS A 214 -16.46 -9.00 -9.87
C LYS A 214 -17.09 -9.84 -10.98
N ALA A 215 -17.08 -9.33 -12.21
CA ALA A 215 -17.62 -10.05 -13.37
C ALA A 215 -16.89 -11.38 -13.62
N LEU A 216 -15.55 -11.39 -13.54
CA LEU A 216 -14.74 -12.60 -13.70
C LEU A 216 -14.98 -13.64 -12.59
N LEU A 217 -15.25 -13.19 -11.36
CA LEU A 217 -15.54 -14.07 -10.22
C LEU A 217 -17.02 -14.51 -10.15
N GLY A 218 -17.89 -14.00 -11.02
CA GLY A 218 -19.33 -14.28 -10.97
C GLY A 218 -20.03 -13.72 -9.73
N VAL A 219 -19.42 -12.74 -9.04
CA VAL A 219 -19.98 -12.13 -7.82
C VAL A 219 -21.00 -11.07 -8.23
N LYS A 220 -22.27 -11.31 -7.91
CA LYS A 220 -23.32 -10.27 -7.99
C LYS A 220 -23.16 -9.29 -6.83
N GLU A 221 -23.49 -8.01 -7.06
CA GLU A 221 -23.30 -6.88 -6.13
C GLU A 221 -23.82 -7.10 -4.70
N GLU A 222 -24.80 -8.01 -4.51
CA GLU A 222 -25.50 -8.20 -3.23
C GLU A 222 -24.87 -9.25 -2.28
N GLN A 223 -23.89 -10.06 -2.72
CA GLN A 223 -23.35 -11.17 -1.91
C GLN A 223 -22.04 -10.85 -1.15
N ALA A 224 -21.44 -9.70 -1.37
CA ALA A 224 -20.16 -9.34 -0.75
C ALA A 224 -20.25 -8.97 0.75
N ILE A 225 -21.44 -8.64 1.26
CA ILE A 225 -21.62 -8.20 2.66
C ILE A 225 -21.86 -9.40 3.61
N ALA A 226 -22.29 -10.56 3.09
CA ALA A 226 -22.71 -11.69 3.92
C ALA A 226 -21.61 -12.74 4.23
N ASN A 227 -20.48 -12.73 3.53
CA ASN A 227 -19.43 -13.76 3.68
C ASN A 227 -18.23 -13.30 4.52
N LEU A 228 -18.39 -12.27 5.36
CA LEU A 228 -17.35 -11.74 6.24
C LEU A 228 -17.75 -11.71 7.72
N SER A 229 -18.82 -12.43 8.09
CA SER A 229 -19.13 -12.73 9.50
C SER A 229 -18.37 -13.96 9.98
#